data_AF-A0A972HBJ0-F1
#
_entry.id   AF-A0A972HBJ0-F1
#
_cell.length_a   1.000
_cell.length_b   1.000
_cell.length_c   1.000
_cell.angle_alpha   90.00
_cell.angle_beta   90.00
_cell.angle_gamma   90.00
#
_symmetry.space_group_name_H-M   'P 1'
#
loop_
_entity.id
_entity.type
_entity.pdbx_description
1 polymer ?
#
loop_
_entity_poly.entity_id
_entity_poly.type
_entity_poly.pdbx_seq_one_letter_code
_entity_poly.pdbx_strand_id
1 'polypeptide(L)'
;MKKLAVFPREFKSRHAWLLLTILSIVFAEVLSGSAPFGLLNPPEFLFLAAVYGGHLLVLATFVFRRNRVPTLAALWTAGAIFGMYEFYITKVLWDNPWDPVVVTQGIEVLTTVVLVGFWHPFMAFIAPLVVGEQLLVKDPHIAGLFPKWLRQPKRWVAVVLFVTVATNQGALTANPGVLAIVVPGTALVLAWAARHLVPQEKVESLADILPRGKPLFGVGFVVAATYLLFIPTWRPEVSIPVERQMIVWFIYVALAVLLVRNLRNPAAPPTVRIPHPMVTRRRVFQFLGIAVTASVIPLTQVYAVVTIWGGAVIVAAVMMASAVRGAFGGGRPGSVPGTGLESNLRRVDDLHDDEGLASTVE
;
A
#
# COMPACT_ATOMS: atom_id res chain seq x y z
N MET A 1 9.75 29.71 13.71
CA MET A 1 10.96 28.86 13.89
C MET A 1 10.64 27.43 13.48
N LYS A 2 11.32 26.85 12.47
CA LYS A 2 11.16 25.43 12.11
C LYS A 2 11.79 24.59 13.22
N LYS A 3 11.02 23.79 13.96
CA LYS A 3 11.57 22.73 14.81
C LYS A 3 12.41 21.81 13.92
N LEU A 4 13.73 21.84 14.07
CA LEU A 4 14.61 20.83 13.50
C LEU A 4 14.18 19.50 14.12
N ALA A 5 13.76 18.56 13.28
CA ALA A 5 13.49 17.20 13.72
C ALA A 5 14.79 16.65 14.32
N VAL A 6 14.81 16.47 15.65
CA VAL A 6 15.91 15.83 16.34
C VAL A 6 15.74 14.34 16.09
N PHE A 7 16.49 13.80 15.13
CA PHE A 7 16.55 12.36 14.94
C PHE A 7 17.28 11.72 16.13
N PRO A 8 16.84 10.55 16.60
CA PRO A 8 17.66 9.72 17.48
C PRO A 8 19.05 9.58 16.84
N ARG A 9 20.12 9.80 17.62
CA ARG A 9 21.51 9.93 17.11
C ARG A 9 21.97 8.77 16.23
N GLU A 10 21.29 7.63 16.22
CA GLU A 10 21.64 6.43 15.45
C GLU A 10 20.78 6.19 14.19
N PHE A 11 19.60 6.80 14.05
CA PHE A 11 18.69 6.46 12.95
C PHE A 11 18.90 7.31 11.70
N LYS A 12 19.48 6.71 10.65
CA LYS A 12 19.60 7.35 9.32
C LYS A 12 18.34 7.07 8.48
N SER A 13 17.72 8.10 7.91
CA SER A 13 16.53 8.02 7.04
C SER A 13 16.68 7.01 5.88
N ARG A 14 17.91 6.78 5.41
CA ARG A 14 18.24 5.81 4.37
C ARG A 14 17.89 4.36 4.76
N HIS A 15 17.98 4.00 6.04
CA HIS A 15 17.56 2.67 6.51
C HIS A 15 16.05 2.48 6.36
N ALA A 16 15.26 3.51 6.68
CA ALA A 16 13.83 3.50 6.40
C ALA A 16 13.53 3.36 4.90
N TRP A 17 14.28 4.07 4.04
CA TRP A 17 14.07 3.97 2.59
C TRP A 17 14.34 2.55 2.08
N LEU A 18 15.43 1.94 2.54
CA LEU A 18 15.75 0.56 2.20
C LEU A 18 14.70 -0.42 2.74
N LEU A 19 14.24 -0.24 3.97
CA LEU A 19 13.19 -1.08 4.55
C LEU A 19 11.89 -0.99 3.74
N LEU A 20 11.44 0.23 3.42
CA LEU A 20 10.24 0.44 2.60
C LEU A 20 10.39 -0.16 1.20
N THR A 21 11.59 -0.09 0.62
CA THR A 21 11.92 -0.70 -0.67
C THR A 21 11.81 -2.23 -0.59
N ILE A 22 12.46 -2.85 0.40
CA ILE A 22 12.38 -4.31 0.61
C ILE A 22 10.93 -4.75 0.81
N LEU A 23 10.16 -4.03 1.63
CA LEU A 23 8.75 -4.36 1.87
C LEU A 23 7.93 -4.24 0.57
N SER A 24 8.13 -3.18 -0.22
CA SER A 24 7.45 -3.00 -1.51
C SER A 24 7.71 -4.14 -2.48
N ILE A 25 8.98 -4.55 -2.62
CA ILE A 25 9.37 -5.69 -3.46
C ILE A 25 8.75 -7.00 -2.94
N VAL A 26 8.84 -7.26 -1.63
CA VAL A 26 8.29 -8.49 -1.05
C VAL A 26 6.80 -8.61 -1.31
N PHE A 27 6.05 -7.56 -0.99
CA PHE A 27 4.59 -7.61 -1.13
C PHE A 27 4.16 -7.71 -2.59
N ALA A 28 4.81 -6.99 -3.50
CA ALA A 28 4.37 -6.93 -4.89
C ALA A 28 4.88 -8.07 -5.78
N GLU A 29 6.10 -8.57 -5.54
CA GLU A 29 6.82 -9.45 -6.47
C GLU A 29 7.11 -10.84 -5.89
N VAL A 30 7.58 -10.86 -4.63
CA VAL A 30 7.95 -12.14 -4.00
C VAL A 30 6.68 -12.90 -3.62
N LEU A 31 5.71 -12.22 -3.01
CA LEU A 31 4.43 -12.81 -2.61
C LEU A 31 3.48 -13.09 -3.77
N SER A 32 3.57 -12.36 -4.89
CA SER A 32 2.88 -12.77 -6.12
C SER A 32 3.55 -14.03 -6.69
N GLY A 33 4.88 -14.13 -6.62
CA GLY A 33 5.66 -15.13 -7.34
C GLY A 33 6.08 -14.66 -8.74
N SER A 34 5.93 -13.37 -9.08
CA SER A 34 6.35 -12.80 -10.38
C SER A 34 7.85 -12.55 -10.46
N ALA A 35 8.51 -12.22 -9.35
CA ALA A 35 9.97 -12.19 -9.22
C ALA A 35 10.41 -12.86 -7.90
N PRO A 36 10.38 -14.21 -7.82
CA PRO A 36 10.66 -14.96 -6.59
C PRO A 36 12.07 -14.69 -6.03
N PHE A 37 13.05 -14.41 -6.89
CA PHE A 37 14.43 -14.12 -6.49
C PHE A 37 14.74 -12.63 -6.33
N GLY A 38 13.72 -11.75 -6.41
CA GLY A 38 13.90 -10.30 -6.41
C GLY A 38 14.67 -9.69 -5.22
N LEU A 39 14.80 -10.41 -4.11
CA LEU A 39 15.66 -10.01 -2.98
C LEU A 39 17.01 -10.73 -2.91
N LEU A 40 17.15 -11.87 -3.59
CA LEU A 40 18.29 -12.77 -3.49
C LEU A 40 19.25 -12.62 -4.66
N ASN A 41 18.77 -12.10 -5.79
CA ASN A 41 19.56 -11.79 -6.97
C ASN A 41 19.91 -10.28 -6.99
N PRO A 42 21.19 -9.88 -6.91
CA PRO A 42 21.54 -8.46 -6.81
C PRO A 42 21.13 -7.60 -8.02
N PRO A 43 21.35 -8.01 -9.28
CA PRO A 43 20.83 -7.28 -10.43
C PRO A 43 19.30 -7.07 -10.41
N GLU A 44 18.56 -8.13 -10.12
CA GLU A 44 17.10 -8.09 -10.00
C GLU A 44 16.66 -7.16 -8.86
N PHE A 45 17.31 -7.26 -7.70
CA PHE A 45 17.06 -6.36 -6.57
C PHE A 45 17.30 -4.90 -6.94
N LEU A 46 18.37 -4.57 -7.68
CA LEU A 46 18.64 -3.18 -8.08
C LEU A 46 17.58 -2.65 -9.04
N PHE A 47 17.16 -3.47 -10.01
CA PHE A 47 16.07 -3.13 -10.92
C PHE A 47 14.75 -2.91 -10.14
N LEU A 48 14.37 -3.87 -9.31
CA LEU A 48 13.17 -3.80 -8.50
C LEU A 48 13.24 -2.68 -7.45
N ALA A 49 14.41 -2.34 -6.92
CA ALA A 49 14.57 -1.21 -6.02
C ALA A 49 14.32 0.12 -6.74
N ALA A 50 14.75 0.25 -7.99
CA ALA A 50 14.47 1.43 -8.80
C ALA A 50 12.98 1.54 -9.16
N VAL A 51 12.36 0.43 -9.57
CA VAL A 51 10.92 0.38 -9.88
C VAL A 51 10.11 0.52 -8.60
N TYR A 52 10.18 -0.42 -7.68
CA TYR A 52 9.33 -0.46 -6.49
C TYR A 52 9.70 0.57 -5.43
N GLY A 53 10.96 0.57 -5.00
CA GLY A 53 11.44 1.51 -4.00
C GLY A 53 11.37 2.95 -4.48
N GLY A 54 11.80 3.21 -5.71
CA GLY A 54 11.81 4.54 -6.31
C GLY A 54 10.41 5.15 -6.40
N HIS A 55 9.45 4.43 -7.00
CA HIS A 55 8.07 4.92 -7.12
C HIS A 55 7.43 5.12 -5.74
N LEU A 56 7.57 4.14 -4.83
CA LEU A 56 7.03 4.26 -3.47
C LEU A 56 7.56 5.51 -2.78
N LEU A 57 8.87 5.72 -2.77
CA LEU A 57 9.49 6.84 -2.05
C LEU A 57 9.07 8.19 -2.66
N VAL A 58 9.03 8.31 -3.98
CA VAL A 58 8.60 9.54 -4.66
C VAL A 58 7.14 9.85 -4.36
N LEU A 59 6.24 8.89 -4.60
CA LEU A 59 4.80 9.10 -4.45
C LEU A 59 4.37 9.25 -2.99
N ALA A 60 4.93 8.45 -2.07
CA ALA A 60 4.71 8.62 -0.64
C ALA A 60 5.20 9.99 -0.17
N THR A 61 6.35 10.47 -0.66
CA THR A 61 6.81 11.82 -0.33
C THR A 61 5.80 12.89 -0.75
N PHE A 62 5.22 12.80 -1.95
CA PHE A 62 4.21 13.76 -2.39
C PHE A 62 2.95 13.72 -1.52
N VAL A 63 2.45 12.52 -1.21
CA VAL A 63 1.26 12.31 -0.38
C VAL A 63 1.49 12.85 1.04
N PHE A 64 2.50 12.36 1.74
CA PHE A 64 2.75 12.67 3.15
C PHE A 64 3.22 14.09 3.40
N ARG A 65 3.81 14.76 2.39
CA ARG A 65 4.17 16.18 2.51
C ARG A 65 2.95 17.09 2.46
N ARG A 66 1.91 16.70 1.70
CA ARG A 66 0.70 17.50 1.58
C ARG A 66 -0.26 17.22 2.74
N ASN A 67 -0.36 15.96 3.14
CA ASN A 67 -1.15 15.55 4.29
C ASN A 67 -0.39 14.51 5.11
N ARG A 68 -0.02 14.84 6.36
CA ARG A 68 0.68 13.91 7.26
C ARG A 68 -0.16 12.68 7.62
N VAL A 69 -1.49 12.79 7.52
CA VAL A 69 -2.44 11.70 7.75
C VAL A 69 -3.33 11.59 6.49
N PRO A 70 -2.80 11.00 5.40
CA PRO A 70 -3.52 10.93 4.13
C PRO A 70 -4.75 10.02 4.24
N THR A 71 -5.73 10.26 3.37
CA THR A 71 -6.89 9.37 3.24
C THR A 71 -6.51 8.10 2.50
N LEU A 72 -7.28 7.03 2.69
CA LEU A 72 -7.08 5.77 1.94
C LEU A 72 -7.23 5.99 0.43
N ALA A 73 -8.16 6.87 0.03
CA ALA A 73 -8.35 7.25 -1.37
C ALA A 73 -7.09 7.92 -1.97
N ALA A 74 -6.44 8.83 -1.24
CA ALA A 74 -5.20 9.47 -1.71
C ALA A 74 -4.06 8.45 -1.84
N LEU A 75 -3.90 7.56 -0.84
CA LEU A 75 -2.90 6.50 -0.89
C LEU A 75 -3.14 5.52 -2.04
N TRP A 76 -4.39 5.10 -2.24
CA TRP A 76 -4.77 4.22 -3.35
C TRP A 76 -4.53 4.87 -4.70
N THR A 77 -4.92 6.15 -4.87
CA THR A 77 -4.71 6.85 -6.14
C THR A 77 -3.22 6.99 -6.46
N ALA A 78 -2.39 7.29 -5.46
CA ALA A 78 -0.94 7.31 -5.62
C ALA A 78 -0.40 5.92 -5.99
N GLY A 79 -0.87 4.87 -5.33
CA GLY A 79 -0.53 3.49 -5.66
C GLY A 79 -1.02 3.04 -7.05
N ALA A 80 -2.12 3.59 -7.55
CA ALA A 80 -2.59 3.35 -8.92
C ALA A 80 -1.66 4.03 -9.94
N ILE A 81 -1.25 5.27 -9.69
CA ILE A 81 -0.22 5.95 -10.51
C ILE A 81 1.07 5.15 -10.54
N PHE A 82 1.46 4.57 -9.39
CA PHE A 82 2.58 3.64 -9.33
C PHE A 82 2.34 2.47 -10.30
N GLY A 83 1.26 1.69 -10.15
CA GLY A 83 1.00 0.51 -10.99
C GLY A 83 0.95 0.75 -12.50
N MET A 84 0.73 1.99 -12.95
CA MET A 84 0.78 2.35 -14.37
C MET A 84 2.17 2.15 -15.02
N TYR A 85 3.25 1.97 -14.23
CA TYR A 85 4.58 1.66 -14.75
C TYR A 85 4.58 0.43 -15.67
N GLU A 86 3.66 -0.50 -15.43
CA GLU A 86 3.50 -1.76 -16.17
C GLU A 86 3.18 -1.55 -17.66
N PHE A 87 2.63 -0.39 -18.05
CA PHE A 87 2.50 -0.04 -19.46
C PHE A 87 3.85 0.22 -20.13
N TYR A 88 4.85 0.74 -19.40
CA TYR A 88 6.05 1.27 -20.04
C TYR A 88 7.30 0.45 -19.76
N ILE A 89 7.43 -0.11 -18.56
CA ILE A 89 8.63 -0.86 -18.17
C ILE A 89 8.49 -2.32 -18.59
N THR A 90 7.50 -3.05 -18.08
CA THR A 90 7.30 -4.48 -18.36
C THR A 90 6.47 -4.73 -19.62
N LYS A 91 5.65 -3.74 -20.01
CA LYS A 91 4.71 -3.77 -21.14
C LYS A 91 3.63 -4.85 -21.04
N VAL A 92 3.42 -5.42 -19.86
CA VAL A 92 2.44 -6.50 -19.63
C VAL A 92 1.00 -6.05 -19.91
N LEU A 93 0.69 -4.76 -19.75
CA LEU A 93 -0.65 -4.23 -20.03
C LEU A 93 -0.93 -3.98 -21.52
N TRP A 94 0.12 -4.02 -22.35
CA TRP A 94 0.00 -4.02 -23.81
C TRP A 94 -0.05 -5.43 -24.38
N ASP A 95 0.76 -6.32 -23.82
CA ASP A 95 0.94 -7.69 -24.29
C ASP A 95 1.28 -8.59 -23.10
N ASN A 96 0.25 -9.25 -22.56
CA ASN A 96 0.39 -10.09 -21.38
C ASN A 96 0.88 -11.49 -21.79
N PRO A 97 2.01 -11.95 -21.23
CA PRO A 97 2.59 -13.24 -21.60
C PRO A 97 1.91 -14.44 -20.91
N TRP A 98 0.95 -14.22 -20.00
CA TRP A 98 0.44 -15.27 -19.11
C TRP A 98 -0.88 -15.92 -19.56
N ASP A 99 -1.71 -15.27 -20.39
CA ASP A 99 -2.94 -15.88 -20.95
C ASP A 99 -3.52 -15.06 -22.12
N PRO A 100 -4.28 -15.66 -23.05
CA PRO A 100 -5.07 -14.94 -24.04
C PRO A 100 -6.29 -14.29 -23.37
N VAL A 101 -6.11 -13.08 -22.85
CA VAL A 101 -7.16 -12.30 -22.19
C VAL A 101 -7.95 -11.46 -23.20
N VAL A 102 -9.13 -10.97 -22.80
CA VAL A 102 -9.92 -9.98 -23.53
C VAL A 102 -9.11 -8.69 -23.72
N VAL A 103 -8.41 -8.59 -24.85
CA VAL A 103 -7.73 -7.38 -25.30
C VAL A 103 -8.78 -6.45 -25.90
N THR A 104 -9.04 -5.32 -25.26
CA THR A 104 -9.91 -4.28 -25.83
C THR A 104 -9.05 -3.11 -26.28
N GLN A 105 -9.09 -2.79 -27.58
CA GLN A 105 -8.26 -1.72 -28.16
C GLN A 105 -6.76 -1.87 -27.85
N GLY A 106 -6.24 -3.09 -27.75
CA GLY A 106 -4.82 -3.34 -27.45
C GLY A 106 -4.39 -3.17 -26.01
N ILE A 107 -5.33 -2.94 -25.09
CA ILE A 107 -5.08 -2.88 -23.67
C ILE A 107 -5.75 -4.08 -23.02
N GLU A 108 -5.02 -4.72 -22.13
CA GLU A 108 -5.55 -5.75 -21.26
C GLU A 108 -6.40 -5.13 -20.15
N VAL A 109 -7.68 -4.90 -20.41
CA VAL A 109 -8.54 -4.14 -19.49
C VAL A 109 -8.64 -4.82 -18.12
N LEU A 110 -8.88 -6.14 -18.09
CA LEU A 110 -9.00 -6.87 -16.83
C LEU A 110 -7.68 -6.83 -16.04
N THR A 111 -6.56 -7.14 -16.69
CA THR A 111 -5.23 -7.08 -16.09
C THR A 111 -4.89 -5.67 -15.62
N THR A 112 -5.27 -4.64 -16.36
CA THR A 112 -5.12 -3.24 -15.96
C THR A 112 -5.92 -2.95 -14.70
N VAL A 113 -7.19 -3.33 -14.63
CA VAL A 113 -8.03 -3.12 -13.43
C VAL A 113 -7.44 -3.86 -12.22
N VAL A 114 -6.96 -5.08 -12.40
CA VAL A 114 -6.39 -5.87 -11.30
C VAL A 114 -5.03 -5.31 -10.87
N LEU A 115 -4.09 -5.07 -11.78
CA LEU A 115 -2.75 -4.60 -11.42
C LEU A 115 -2.74 -3.14 -10.97
N VAL A 116 -3.35 -2.24 -11.76
CA VAL A 116 -3.36 -0.79 -11.48
C VAL A 116 -4.41 -0.43 -10.43
N GLY A 117 -5.55 -1.12 -10.40
CA GLY A 117 -6.65 -0.81 -9.47
C GLY A 117 -6.58 -1.55 -8.14
N PHE A 118 -5.82 -2.64 -8.04
CA PHE A 118 -5.74 -3.45 -6.82
C PHE A 118 -4.31 -3.86 -6.44
N TRP A 119 -3.62 -4.69 -7.23
CA TRP A 119 -2.37 -5.31 -6.81
C TRP A 119 -1.30 -4.28 -6.46
N HIS A 120 -0.93 -3.39 -7.36
CA HIS A 120 0.10 -2.38 -7.09
C HIS A 120 -0.32 -1.34 -6.05
N PRO A 121 -1.56 -0.78 -6.06
CA PRO A 121 -1.98 0.11 -5.00
C PRO A 121 -1.87 -0.49 -3.61
N PHE A 122 -2.29 -1.75 -3.42
CA PHE A 122 -2.32 -2.36 -2.10
C PHE A 122 -1.00 -3.03 -1.75
N MET A 123 -0.44 -3.85 -2.63
CA MET A 123 0.75 -4.67 -2.36
C MET A 123 2.04 -3.88 -2.57
N ALA A 124 2.15 -3.09 -3.63
CA ALA A 124 3.39 -2.33 -3.88
C ALA A 124 3.46 -1.02 -3.09
N PHE A 125 2.32 -0.43 -2.72
CA PHE A 125 2.29 0.91 -2.11
C PHE A 125 1.73 0.93 -0.68
N ILE A 126 0.46 0.59 -0.47
CA ILE A 126 -0.19 0.77 0.84
C ILE A 126 0.33 -0.20 1.90
N ALA A 127 0.41 -1.50 1.62
CA ALA A 127 0.86 -2.50 2.61
C ALA A 127 2.30 -2.26 3.10
N PRO A 128 3.28 -1.95 2.23
CA PRO A 128 4.63 -1.54 2.66
C PRO A 128 4.61 -0.30 3.55
N LEU A 129 3.76 0.69 3.24
CA LEU A 129 3.62 1.89 4.06
C LEU A 129 2.95 1.58 5.42
N VAL A 130 1.93 0.71 5.46
CA VAL A 130 1.30 0.26 6.71
C VAL A 130 2.32 -0.44 7.59
N VAL A 131 3.03 -1.44 7.06
CA VAL A 131 4.03 -2.20 7.82
C VAL A 131 5.20 -1.30 8.22
N GLY A 132 5.68 -0.46 7.30
CA GLY A 132 6.73 0.52 7.56
C GLY A 132 6.34 1.50 8.66
N GLU A 133 5.11 2.04 8.63
CA GLU A 133 4.64 2.96 9.68
C GLU A 133 4.58 2.26 11.05
N GLN A 134 4.06 1.03 11.11
CA GLN A 134 3.98 0.26 12.36
C GLN A 134 5.37 -0.01 12.97
N LEU A 135 6.39 -0.20 12.13
CA LEU A 135 7.76 -0.45 12.56
C LEU A 135 8.52 0.83 12.90
N LEU A 136 8.30 1.91 12.15
CA LEU A 136 9.12 3.12 12.17
C LEU A 136 8.52 4.27 12.97
N VAL A 137 7.19 4.32 13.16
CA VAL A 137 6.47 5.48 13.72
C VAL A 137 5.85 5.15 15.09
N LYS A 138 5.93 6.12 16.03
CA LYS A 138 5.39 5.98 17.39
C LYS A 138 3.89 5.72 17.39
N ASP A 139 3.16 6.60 16.72
CA ASP A 139 1.71 6.53 16.56
C ASP A 139 1.37 6.22 15.09
N PRO A 140 1.14 4.95 14.71
CA PRO A 140 0.78 4.62 13.34
C PRO A 140 -0.72 4.86 13.07
N HIS A 141 -1.04 5.41 11.89
CA HIS A 141 -2.39 5.86 11.53
C HIS A 141 -2.96 5.17 10.28
N ILE A 142 -2.12 4.75 9.33
CA ILE A 142 -2.55 4.23 8.02
C ILE A 142 -3.40 2.97 8.21
N ALA A 143 -3.01 2.08 9.12
CA ALA A 143 -3.82 0.91 9.46
C ALA A 143 -5.22 1.32 9.98
N GLY A 144 -5.33 2.46 10.67
CA GLY A 144 -6.59 3.04 11.14
C GLY A 144 -7.58 3.43 10.02
N LEU A 145 -7.09 3.61 8.78
CA LEU A 145 -7.91 3.97 7.62
C LEU A 145 -8.74 2.80 7.08
N PHE A 146 -8.44 1.58 7.49
CA PHE A 146 -9.15 0.39 7.04
C PHE A 146 -10.42 0.12 7.86
N PRO A 147 -11.43 -0.58 7.29
CA PRO A 147 -12.56 -1.11 8.04
C PRO A 147 -12.13 -1.94 9.27
N LYS A 148 -12.97 -2.00 10.32
CA LYS A 148 -12.65 -2.71 11.58
C LYS A 148 -12.23 -4.17 11.36
N TRP A 149 -12.88 -4.85 10.41
CA TRP A 149 -12.61 -6.25 10.10
C TRP A 149 -11.24 -6.48 9.42
N LEU A 150 -10.69 -5.48 8.71
CA LEU A 150 -9.33 -5.51 8.16
C LEU A 150 -8.27 -5.06 9.17
N ARG A 151 -8.65 -4.17 10.11
CA ARG A 151 -7.77 -3.71 11.20
C ARG A 151 -7.52 -4.78 12.26
N GLN A 152 -8.50 -5.61 12.50
CA GLN A 152 -8.42 -6.68 13.50
C GLN A 152 -9.02 -7.94 12.86
N PRO A 153 -8.34 -8.51 11.85
CA PRO A 153 -8.85 -9.70 11.20
C PRO A 153 -8.94 -10.82 12.22
N LYS A 154 -10.06 -11.53 12.22
CA LYS A 154 -10.17 -12.80 12.97
C LYS A 154 -9.02 -13.70 12.49
N ARG A 155 -8.45 -14.52 13.39
CA ARG A 155 -7.30 -15.39 13.07
C ARG A 155 -7.49 -16.18 11.78
N TRP A 156 -8.68 -16.74 11.57
CA TRP A 156 -9.01 -17.49 10.36
C TRP A 156 -8.99 -16.63 9.08
N VAL A 157 -9.41 -15.35 9.14
CA VAL A 157 -9.35 -14.43 7.98
C VAL A 157 -7.90 -14.19 7.58
N ALA A 158 -7.02 -13.97 8.57
CA ALA A 158 -5.60 -13.82 8.31
C ALA A 158 -4.99 -15.09 7.72
N VAL A 159 -5.37 -16.28 8.21
CA VAL A 159 -4.95 -17.56 7.63
C VAL A 159 -5.45 -17.70 6.19
N VAL A 160 -6.73 -17.43 5.91
CA VAL A 160 -7.29 -17.53 4.56
C VAL A 160 -6.58 -16.60 3.58
N LEU A 161 -6.47 -15.31 3.91
CA LEU A 161 -5.76 -14.34 3.06
C LEU A 161 -4.34 -14.79 2.73
N PHE A 162 -3.67 -15.37 3.73
CA PHE A 162 -2.30 -15.79 3.60
C PHE A 162 -2.13 -17.09 2.83
N VAL A 163 -3.03 -18.06 3.01
CA VAL A 163 -3.12 -19.26 2.17
C VAL A 163 -3.38 -18.87 0.72
N THR A 164 -4.26 -17.89 0.49
CA THR A 164 -4.54 -17.36 -0.86
C THR A 164 -3.29 -16.76 -1.51
N VAL A 165 -2.54 -15.92 -0.78
CA VAL A 165 -1.28 -15.34 -1.28
C VAL A 165 -0.22 -16.43 -1.55
N ALA A 166 -0.02 -17.36 -0.62
CA ALA A 166 0.96 -18.43 -0.78
C ALA A 166 0.59 -19.40 -1.92
N THR A 167 -0.71 -19.66 -2.11
CA THR A 167 -1.21 -20.41 -3.27
C THR A 167 -0.91 -19.68 -4.57
N ASN A 168 -1.12 -18.36 -4.62
CA ASN A 168 -0.80 -17.55 -5.80
C ASN A 168 0.69 -17.61 -6.13
N GLN A 169 1.56 -17.49 -5.12
CA GLN A 169 3.00 -17.66 -5.26
C GLN A 169 3.38 -19.05 -5.80
N GLY A 170 2.77 -20.10 -5.23
CA GLY A 170 2.97 -21.48 -5.69
C GLY A 170 2.48 -21.69 -7.12
N ALA A 171 1.40 -21.02 -7.52
CA ALA A 171 0.86 -21.07 -8.88
C ALA A 171 1.81 -20.47 -9.91
N LEU A 172 2.32 -19.27 -9.64
CA LEU A 172 3.17 -18.55 -10.58
C LEU A 172 4.61 -19.07 -10.61
N THR A 173 5.10 -19.63 -9.50
CA THR A 173 6.45 -20.20 -9.45
C THR A 173 6.50 -21.65 -9.96
N ALA A 174 5.46 -22.44 -9.68
CA ALA A 174 5.27 -23.84 -10.10
C ALA A 174 6.46 -24.80 -9.87
N ASN A 175 7.44 -24.45 -9.02
CA ASN A 175 8.63 -25.25 -8.75
C ASN A 175 8.92 -25.34 -7.24
N PRO A 176 8.75 -26.53 -6.61
CA PRO A 176 8.99 -26.72 -5.18
C PRO A 176 10.44 -26.40 -4.74
N GLY A 177 11.43 -26.66 -5.60
CA GLY A 177 12.84 -26.35 -5.31
C GLY A 177 13.10 -24.85 -5.25
N VAL A 178 12.45 -24.07 -6.12
CA VAL A 178 12.51 -22.60 -6.07
C VAL A 178 11.89 -22.09 -4.76
N LEU A 179 10.72 -22.60 -4.38
CA LEU A 179 10.06 -22.21 -3.12
C LEU A 179 10.91 -22.54 -1.89
N ALA A 180 11.59 -23.70 -1.89
CA ALA A 180 12.49 -24.13 -0.82
C ALA A 180 13.68 -23.18 -0.61
N ILE A 181 14.09 -22.41 -1.63
CA ILE A 181 15.16 -21.41 -1.54
C ILE A 181 14.58 -20.02 -1.25
N VAL A 182 13.56 -19.62 -2.01
CA VAL A 182 12.98 -18.27 -1.99
C VAL A 182 12.37 -17.95 -0.64
N VAL A 183 11.59 -18.88 -0.06
CA VAL A 183 10.88 -18.58 1.19
C VAL A 183 11.85 -18.42 2.36
N PRO A 184 12.81 -19.34 2.62
CA PRO A 184 13.82 -19.14 3.65
C PRO A 184 14.74 -17.95 3.36
N GLY A 185 15.15 -17.73 2.11
CA GLY A 185 16.00 -16.59 1.74
C GLY A 185 15.32 -15.25 2.03
N THR A 186 14.06 -15.09 1.59
CA THR A 186 13.25 -13.90 1.86
C THR A 186 13.08 -13.69 3.36
N ALA A 187 12.84 -14.76 4.12
CA ALA A 187 12.75 -14.70 5.57
C ALA A 187 14.02 -14.17 6.23
N LEU A 188 15.19 -14.66 5.80
CA LEU A 188 16.48 -14.23 6.31
C LEU A 188 16.71 -12.74 6.01
N VAL A 189 16.39 -12.28 4.79
CA VAL A 189 16.48 -10.86 4.43
C VAL A 189 15.54 -10.01 5.28
N LEU A 190 14.29 -10.44 5.50
CA LEU A 190 13.34 -9.74 6.35
C LEU A 190 13.76 -9.72 7.82
N ALA A 191 14.31 -10.83 8.33
CA ALA A 191 14.83 -10.91 9.70
C ALA A 191 16.04 -9.98 9.89
N TRP A 192 16.95 -9.96 8.91
CA TRP A 192 18.08 -9.03 8.86
C TRP A 192 17.59 -7.58 8.81
N ALA A 193 16.64 -7.26 7.92
CA ALA A 193 16.06 -5.93 7.80
C ALA A 193 15.37 -5.49 9.10
N ALA A 194 14.61 -6.37 9.75
CA ALA A 194 13.94 -6.09 11.01
C ALA A 194 14.92 -5.90 12.19
N ARG A 195 16.12 -6.49 12.11
CA ARG A 195 17.17 -6.34 13.12
C ARG A 195 18.00 -5.07 12.91
N HIS A 196 18.30 -4.72 11.66
CA HIS A 196 19.28 -3.68 11.32
C HIS A 196 18.70 -2.38 10.77
N LEU A 197 17.50 -2.41 10.18
CA LEU A 197 16.89 -1.23 9.53
C LEU A 197 15.77 -0.59 10.36
N VAL A 198 15.21 -1.33 11.32
CA VAL A 198 14.19 -0.82 12.24
C VAL A 198 14.87 -0.15 13.43
N PRO A 199 14.61 1.15 13.70
CA PRO A 199 15.22 1.84 14.83
C PRO A 199 14.66 1.35 16.16
N GLN A 200 15.46 1.49 17.21
CA GLN A 200 14.99 1.28 18.59
C GLN A 200 14.01 2.38 19.01
N GLU A 201 14.32 3.63 18.64
CA GLU A 201 13.46 4.79 18.85
C GLU A 201 12.68 5.13 17.59
N LYS A 202 11.35 5.09 17.68
CA LYS A 202 10.47 5.40 16.56
C LYS A 202 10.36 6.90 16.33
N VAL A 203 10.12 7.30 15.08
CA VAL A 203 9.90 8.70 14.68
C VAL A 203 8.44 9.12 14.88
N GLU A 204 8.18 10.43 14.87
CA GLU A 204 6.82 10.98 15.01
C GLU A 204 5.94 10.76 13.76
N SER A 205 6.53 10.75 12.57
CA SER A 205 5.78 10.62 11.32
C SER A 205 6.63 10.08 10.18
N LEU A 206 6.03 9.28 9.29
CA LEU A 206 6.65 8.89 8.01
C LEU A 206 7.07 10.10 7.17
N ALA A 207 6.32 11.20 7.25
CA ALA A 207 6.63 12.42 6.51
C ALA A 207 8.03 12.95 6.81
N ASP A 208 8.55 12.71 8.02
CA ASP A 208 9.83 13.24 8.49
C ASP A 208 11.02 12.39 8.06
N ILE A 209 10.80 11.12 7.71
CA ILE A 209 11.85 10.21 7.23
C ILE A 209 11.91 10.11 5.71
N LEU A 210 10.83 10.41 4.98
CA LEU A 210 10.77 10.35 3.53
C LEU A 210 11.74 11.35 2.86
N PRO A 211 12.26 11.06 1.64
CA PRO A 211 13.28 11.88 1.00
C PRO A 211 12.80 13.31 0.73
N ARG A 212 13.70 14.30 0.87
CA ARG A 212 13.42 15.72 0.62
C ARG A 212 14.61 16.37 -0.08
N GLY A 213 14.37 17.44 -0.84
CA GLY A 213 15.42 18.20 -1.52
C GLY A 213 16.23 17.33 -2.49
N LYS A 214 17.57 17.40 -2.39
CA LYS A 214 18.49 16.65 -3.27
C LYS A 214 18.25 15.13 -3.26
N PRO A 215 18.08 14.46 -2.10
CA PRO A 215 17.69 13.05 -2.09
C PRO A 215 16.44 12.71 -2.88
N LEU A 216 15.36 13.50 -2.77
CA LEU A 216 14.13 13.26 -3.54
C LEU A 216 14.38 13.39 -5.04
N PHE A 217 15.14 14.41 -5.45
CA PHE A 217 15.55 14.58 -6.83
C PHE A 217 16.38 13.38 -7.32
N GLY A 218 17.32 12.88 -6.52
CA GLY A 218 18.11 11.70 -6.85
C GLY A 218 17.26 10.45 -7.06
N VAL A 219 16.30 10.18 -6.17
CA VAL A 219 15.37 9.05 -6.33
C VAL A 219 14.49 9.26 -7.58
N GLY A 220 13.96 10.46 -7.79
CA GLY A 220 13.17 10.78 -8.97
C GLY A 220 13.96 10.63 -10.28
N PHE A 221 15.24 11.00 -10.28
CA PHE A 221 16.14 10.79 -11.41
C PHE A 221 16.35 9.30 -11.69
N VAL A 222 16.57 8.47 -10.64
CA VAL A 222 16.68 7.01 -10.80
C VAL A 222 15.41 6.42 -11.42
N VAL A 223 14.23 6.83 -10.95
CA VAL A 223 12.95 6.40 -11.55
C VAL A 223 12.90 6.83 -13.02
N ALA A 224 13.16 8.09 -13.34
CA ALA A 224 13.11 8.58 -14.72
C ALA A 224 14.12 7.86 -15.63
N ALA A 225 15.36 7.65 -15.17
CA ALA A 225 16.38 6.89 -15.88
C ALA A 225 15.94 5.44 -16.13
N THR A 226 15.19 4.85 -15.21
CA THR A 226 14.63 3.49 -15.37
C THR A 226 13.62 3.46 -16.52
N TYR A 227 12.70 4.43 -16.61
CA TYR A 227 11.81 4.51 -17.78
C TYR A 227 12.58 4.72 -19.08
N LEU A 228 13.51 5.67 -19.11
CA LEU A 228 14.30 5.98 -20.31
C LEU A 228 15.12 4.77 -20.80
N LEU A 229 15.65 3.98 -19.88
CA LEU A 229 16.41 2.78 -20.20
C LEU A 229 15.49 1.63 -20.63
N PHE A 230 14.46 1.31 -19.85
CA PHE A 230 13.70 0.07 -20.03
C PHE A 230 12.60 0.18 -21.09
N ILE A 231 12.03 1.35 -21.38
CA ILE A 231 11.06 1.50 -22.48
C ILE A 231 11.62 0.96 -23.82
N PRO A 232 12.83 1.37 -24.28
CA PRO A 232 13.38 0.86 -25.53
C PRO A 232 14.09 -0.49 -25.41
N THR A 233 14.65 -0.84 -24.25
CA THR A 233 15.50 -2.04 -24.10
C THR A 233 14.77 -3.28 -23.58
N TRP A 234 13.70 -3.11 -22.81
CA TRP A 234 12.96 -4.23 -22.24
C TRP A 234 11.78 -4.58 -23.13
N ARG A 235 11.72 -5.85 -23.53
CA ARG A 235 10.73 -6.35 -24.51
C ARG A 235 10.59 -5.43 -25.73
N PRO A 236 11.68 -5.18 -26.49
CA PRO A 236 11.63 -4.31 -27.67
C PRO A 236 10.67 -4.83 -28.75
N GLU A 237 10.37 -6.14 -28.73
CA GLU A 237 9.40 -6.79 -29.62
C GLU A 237 7.95 -6.34 -29.38
N VAL A 238 7.62 -5.84 -28.19
CA VAL A 238 6.27 -5.34 -27.88
C VAL A 238 6.16 -3.89 -28.36
N SER A 239 5.38 -3.69 -29.43
CA SER A 239 5.07 -2.35 -29.94
C SER A 239 4.23 -1.58 -28.91
N ILE A 240 4.58 -0.31 -28.67
CA ILE A 240 3.75 0.64 -27.92
C ILE A 240 3.01 1.53 -28.95
N PRO A 241 1.80 1.13 -29.41
CA PRO A 241 1.05 1.85 -30.43
C PRO A 241 0.76 3.29 -30.02
N VAL A 242 1.25 4.25 -30.80
CA VAL A 242 1.19 5.70 -30.50
C VAL A 242 -0.26 6.15 -30.29
N GLU A 243 -1.17 5.65 -31.12
CA GLU A 243 -2.59 5.99 -31.07
C GLU A 243 -3.28 5.54 -29.78
N ARG A 244 -2.78 4.48 -29.13
CA ARG A 244 -3.33 3.97 -27.85
C ARG A 244 -2.64 4.57 -26.63
N GLN A 245 -1.49 5.21 -26.79
CA GLN A 245 -0.82 5.94 -25.69
C GLN A 245 -1.71 7.04 -25.12
N MET A 246 -2.58 7.65 -25.93
CA MET A 246 -3.55 8.65 -25.48
C MET A 246 -4.46 8.13 -24.36
N ILE A 247 -4.84 6.85 -24.39
CA ILE A 247 -5.67 6.23 -23.34
C ILE A 247 -4.88 6.15 -22.03
N VAL A 248 -3.63 5.68 -22.11
CA VAL A 248 -2.74 5.56 -20.94
C VAL A 248 -2.45 6.93 -20.34
N TRP A 249 -2.17 7.94 -21.17
CA TRP A 249 -1.97 9.32 -20.72
C TRP A 249 -3.23 9.91 -20.10
N PHE A 250 -4.40 9.64 -20.68
CA PHE A 250 -5.66 10.05 -20.08
C PHE A 250 -5.86 9.43 -18.69
N ILE A 251 -5.56 8.14 -18.51
CA ILE A 251 -5.61 7.47 -17.20
C ILE A 251 -4.64 8.12 -16.22
N TYR A 252 -3.39 8.40 -16.63
CA TYR A 252 -2.41 9.11 -15.80
C TYR A 252 -2.92 10.48 -15.36
N VAL A 253 -3.47 11.28 -16.29
CA VAL A 253 -4.01 12.61 -16.00
C VAL A 253 -5.20 12.50 -15.05
N ALA A 254 -6.13 11.58 -15.30
CA ALA A 254 -7.29 11.35 -14.43
C ALA A 254 -6.87 10.99 -13.01
N LEU A 255 -5.95 10.03 -12.84
CA LEU A 255 -5.43 9.64 -11.54
C LEU A 255 -4.65 10.79 -10.86
N ALA A 256 -3.85 11.56 -11.61
CA ALA A 256 -3.14 12.71 -11.08
C ALA A 256 -4.11 13.80 -10.58
N VAL A 257 -5.17 14.09 -11.34
CA VAL A 257 -6.23 15.03 -10.94
C VAL A 257 -6.94 14.53 -9.68
N LEU A 258 -7.32 13.24 -9.63
CA LEU A 258 -7.93 12.64 -8.45
C LEU A 258 -7.02 12.73 -7.22
N LEU A 259 -5.73 12.44 -7.37
CA LEU A 259 -4.76 12.52 -6.28
C LEU A 259 -4.64 13.95 -5.77
N VAL A 260 -4.43 14.93 -6.66
CA VAL A 260 -4.30 16.34 -6.29
C VAL A 260 -5.56 16.85 -5.59
N ARG A 261 -6.75 16.46 -6.06
CA ARG A 261 -8.02 16.85 -5.44
C ARG A 261 -8.20 16.22 -4.06
N ASN A 262 -7.97 14.91 -3.92
CA ASN A 262 -8.04 14.22 -2.62
C ASN A 262 -7.03 14.76 -1.60
N LEU A 263 -5.87 15.24 -2.05
CA LEU A 263 -4.87 15.88 -1.20
C LEU A 263 -5.21 17.34 -0.83
N ARG A 264 -6.05 18.03 -1.61
CA ARG A 264 -6.51 19.40 -1.33
C ARG A 264 -7.74 19.43 -0.42
N ASN A 265 -8.61 18.43 -0.54
CA ASN A 265 -9.85 18.32 0.21
C ASN A 265 -9.82 17.03 1.08
N PRO A 266 -8.93 16.94 2.08
CA PRO A 266 -8.93 15.77 2.93
C PRO A 266 -10.23 15.74 3.74
N ALA A 267 -11.15 14.83 3.38
CA ALA A 267 -12.21 14.45 4.30
C ALA A 267 -11.53 13.91 5.56
N ALA A 268 -11.67 14.60 6.70
CA ALA A 268 -10.99 14.24 7.93
C ALA A 268 -11.38 12.81 8.32
N PRO A 269 -10.48 11.81 8.19
CA PRO A 269 -10.84 10.48 8.61
C PRO A 269 -10.87 10.47 10.14
N PRO A 270 -11.85 9.78 10.77
CA PRO A 270 -11.74 9.46 12.18
C PRO A 270 -10.52 8.54 12.35
N THR A 271 -9.40 9.11 12.79
CA THR A 271 -8.18 8.36 13.04
C THR A 271 -8.39 7.51 14.28
N VAL A 272 -8.82 6.27 14.06
CA VAL A 272 -8.85 5.29 15.15
C VAL A 272 -7.42 4.85 15.40
N ARG A 273 -6.86 5.30 16.53
CA ARG A 273 -5.55 4.85 17.01
C ARG A 273 -5.59 3.34 17.23
N ILE A 274 -4.58 2.64 16.73
CA ILE A 274 -4.40 1.22 17.03
C ILE A 274 -3.38 1.13 18.17
N PRO A 275 -3.81 0.81 19.41
CA PRO A 275 -2.96 0.89 20.60
C PRO A 275 -1.85 -0.16 20.65
N HIS A 276 -1.87 -1.17 19.75
CA HIS A 276 -0.88 -2.24 19.73
C HIS A 276 -0.35 -2.49 18.32
N PRO A 277 0.97 -2.69 18.15
CA PRO A 277 1.56 -3.03 16.87
C PRO A 277 0.95 -4.35 16.38
N MET A 278 0.29 -4.31 15.21
CA MET A 278 -0.31 -5.50 14.62
C MET A 278 0.75 -6.53 14.20
N VAL A 279 1.94 -6.03 13.86
CA VAL A 279 3.09 -6.80 13.39
C VAL A 279 4.15 -6.82 14.50
N THR A 280 4.34 -7.99 15.11
CA THR A 280 5.46 -8.25 16.02
C THR A 280 6.45 -9.19 15.34
N ARG A 281 7.74 -9.15 15.73
CA ARG A 281 8.76 -10.06 15.19
C ARG A 281 8.32 -11.53 15.22
N ARG A 282 7.67 -11.95 16.31
CA ARG A 282 7.14 -13.32 16.49
C ARG A 282 6.03 -13.66 15.49
N ARG A 283 5.15 -12.71 15.17
CA ARG A 283 4.08 -12.92 14.19
C ARG A 283 4.63 -13.03 12.76
N VAL A 284 5.67 -12.27 12.42
CA VAL A 284 6.35 -12.40 11.11
C VAL A 284 6.83 -13.83 10.86
N PHE A 285 7.45 -14.47 11.85
CA PHE A 285 7.88 -15.87 11.74
C PHE A 285 6.71 -16.86 11.65
N GLN A 286 5.63 -16.63 12.41
CA GLN A 286 4.43 -17.48 12.33
C GLN A 286 3.77 -17.38 10.96
N PHE A 287 3.69 -16.17 10.39
CA PHE A 287 3.18 -15.98 9.04
C PHE A 287 4.07 -16.71 8.04
N LEU A 288 5.38 -16.48 8.06
CA LEU A 288 6.30 -17.17 7.16
C LEU A 288 6.13 -18.70 7.18
N GLY A 289 5.98 -19.32 8.35
CA GLY A 289 5.75 -20.76 8.47
C GLY A 289 4.47 -21.23 7.77
N ILE A 290 3.38 -20.47 7.84
CA ILE A 290 2.14 -20.80 7.13
C ILE A 290 2.35 -20.70 5.59
N ALA A 291 3.30 -19.87 5.12
CA ALA A 291 3.41 -19.52 3.69
C ALA A 291 4.17 -20.63 3.01
N VAL A 292 5.25 -21.08 3.66
CA VAL A 292 5.96 -22.30 3.28
C VAL A 292 4.95 -23.43 3.12
N THR A 293 4.13 -23.71 4.13
CA THR A 293 3.18 -24.83 4.09
C THR A 293 2.11 -24.67 3.01
N ALA A 294 1.56 -23.47 2.84
CA ALA A 294 0.51 -23.21 1.87
C ALA A 294 1.01 -23.14 0.41
N SER A 295 2.30 -22.81 0.20
CA SER A 295 2.91 -22.77 -1.15
C SER A 295 3.11 -24.16 -1.77
N VAL A 296 3.06 -25.23 -0.96
CA VAL A 296 3.26 -26.63 -1.39
C VAL A 296 1.95 -27.29 -1.84
N ILE A 297 0.79 -26.62 -1.73
CA ILE A 297 -0.51 -27.21 -2.04
C ILE A 297 -0.91 -26.83 -3.49
N PRO A 298 -0.88 -27.77 -4.45
CA PRO A 298 -1.15 -27.45 -5.87
C PRO A 298 -2.65 -27.34 -6.22
N LEU A 299 -3.55 -27.73 -5.31
CA LEU A 299 -4.98 -27.89 -5.59
C LEU A 299 -5.82 -26.58 -5.56
N THR A 300 -5.23 -25.43 -5.22
CA THR A 300 -5.99 -24.19 -4.95
C THR A 300 -5.78 -23.09 -6.00
N GLN A 301 -5.02 -23.33 -7.07
CA GLN A 301 -4.63 -22.29 -8.05
C GLN A 301 -5.84 -21.61 -8.71
N VAL A 302 -6.81 -22.39 -9.20
CA VAL A 302 -8.03 -21.84 -9.84
C VAL A 302 -8.84 -20.99 -8.86
N TYR A 303 -9.00 -21.47 -7.62
CA TYR A 303 -9.75 -20.74 -6.60
C TYR A 303 -9.03 -19.46 -6.16
N ALA A 304 -7.69 -19.48 -6.05
CA ALA A 304 -6.91 -18.30 -5.75
C ALA A 304 -7.02 -17.26 -6.87
N VAL A 305 -6.90 -17.67 -8.13
CA VAL A 305 -7.05 -16.77 -9.28
C VAL A 305 -8.46 -16.17 -9.31
N VAL A 306 -9.52 -16.97 -9.26
CA VAL A 306 -10.90 -16.46 -9.30
C VAL A 306 -11.20 -15.53 -8.12
N THR A 307 -10.74 -15.87 -6.92
CA THR A 307 -10.99 -15.07 -5.72
C THR A 307 -10.19 -13.77 -5.70
N ILE A 308 -8.90 -13.83 -6.07
CA ILE A 308 -8.03 -12.64 -6.11
C ILE A 308 -8.50 -11.71 -7.22
N TRP A 309 -8.72 -12.21 -8.43
CA TRP A 309 -9.06 -11.38 -9.59
C TRP A 309 -10.49 -10.83 -9.48
N GLY A 310 -11.46 -11.66 -9.10
CA GLY A 310 -12.84 -11.21 -8.87
C GLY A 310 -12.93 -10.20 -7.72
N GLY A 311 -12.26 -10.48 -6.60
CA GLY A 311 -12.17 -9.55 -5.48
C GLY A 311 -11.45 -8.25 -5.84
N ALA A 312 -10.38 -8.34 -6.63
CA ALA A 312 -9.60 -7.19 -7.09
C ALA A 312 -10.45 -6.22 -7.92
N VAL A 313 -11.27 -6.71 -8.84
CA VAL A 313 -12.17 -5.85 -9.64
C VAL A 313 -13.15 -5.10 -8.73
N ILE A 314 -13.76 -5.78 -7.76
CA ILE A 314 -14.70 -5.15 -6.82
C ILE A 314 -13.98 -4.10 -5.97
N VAL A 315 -12.82 -4.43 -5.41
CA VAL A 315 -12.03 -3.50 -4.59
C VAL A 315 -11.59 -2.29 -5.41
N ALA A 316 -11.10 -2.50 -6.64
CA ALA A 316 -10.70 -1.43 -7.55
C ALA A 316 -11.88 -0.48 -7.84
N ALA A 317 -13.07 -1.03 -8.13
CA ALA A 317 -14.27 -0.23 -8.38
C ALA A 317 -14.70 0.59 -7.14
N VAL A 318 -14.71 -0.03 -5.95
CA VAL A 318 -15.03 0.65 -4.69
C VAL A 318 -14.03 1.76 -4.39
N MET A 319 -12.74 1.49 -4.59
CA MET A 319 -11.68 2.47 -4.34
C MET A 319 -11.70 3.62 -5.35
N MET A 320 -11.99 3.35 -6.63
CA MET A 320 -12.20 4.39 -7.64
C MET A 320 -13.39 5.27 -7.26
N ALA A 321 -14.53 4.69 -6.91
CA ALA A 321 -15.71 5.45 -6.47
C ALA A 321 -15.41 6.29 -5.22
N SER A 322 -14.66 5.75 -4.26
CA SER A 322 -14.19 6.45 -3.07
C SER A 322 -13.28 7.63 -3.43
N ALA A 323 -12.33 7.43 -4.36
CA ALA A 323 -11.43 8.48 -4.83
C ALA A 323 -12.15 9.60 -5.58
N VAL A 324 -13.11 9.27 -6.44
CA VAL A 324 -13.96 10.25 -7.14
C VAL A 324 -14.81 11.03 -6.15
N ARG A 325 -15.47 10.33 -5.20
CA ARG A 325 -16.28 10.98 -4.16
C ARG A 325 -15.43 11.88 -3.27
N GLY A 326 -14.24 11.46 -2.86
CA GLY A 326 -13.32 12.31 -2.09
C GLY A 326 -12.81 13.53 -2.87
N ALA A 327 -12.61 13.40 -4.18
CA ALA A 327 -12.14 14.49 -5.03
C ALA A 327 -13.21 15.55 -5.33
N PHE A 328 -14.47 15.13 -5.55
CA PHE A 328 -15.55 15.99 -6.08
C PHE A 328 -16.80 16.06 -5.22
N GLY A 329 -16.98 15.17 -4.24
CA GLY A 329 -18.08 15.20 -3.30
C GLY A 329 -17.91 16.37 -2.35
N GLY A 330 -18.48 17.52 -2.71
CA GLY A 330 -18.40 18.78 -1.99
C GLY A 330 -19.00 18.71 -0.59
N GLY A 331 -18.26 18.19 0.38
CA GLY A 331 -18.45 18.55 1.77
C GLY A 331 -17.92 19.96 1.96
N ARG A 332 -18.81 20.94 2.14
CA ARG A 332 -18.41 22.23 2.72
C ARG A 332 -17.61 21.93 3.99
N PRO A 333 -16.36 22.40 4.11
CA PRO A 333 -15.61 22.25 5.35
C PRO A 333 -16.35 23.06 6.42
N GLY A 334 -17.21 22.41 7.20
CA GLY A 334 -17.97 23.06 8.28
C GLY A 334 -19.32 22.45 8.65
N SER A 335 -19.99 21.71 7.76
CA SER A 335 -21.23 21.02 8.15
C SER A 335 -20.92 19.60 8.58
N VAL A 336 -20.46 19.44 9.82
CA VAL A 336 -20.71 18.18 10.55
C VAL A 336 -22.24 18.02 10.53
N PRO A 337 -22.80 16.95 9.96
CA PRO A 337 -24.20 16.62 10.24
C PRO A 337 -24.21 16.38 11.75
N GLY A 338 -24.78 17.33 12.50
CA GLY A 338 -25.03 17.14 13.92
C GLY A 338 -25.80 15.84 14.04
N THR A 339 -25.12 14.78 14.45
CA THR A 339 -25.79 13.59 14.94
C THR A 339 -26.63 14.10 16.08
N GLY A 340 -27.96 14.04 15.96
CA GLY A 340 -28.94 14.46 16.97
C GLY A 340 -28.85 13.72 18.31
N LEU A 341 -27.67 13.19 18.66
CA LEU A 341 -27.32 12.74 20.00
C LEU A 341 -26.87 13.88 20.91
N GLU A 342 -26.26 14.96 20.40
CA GLU A 342 -25.85 16.09 21.27
C GLU A 342 -27.05 16.89 21.80
N SER A 343 -28.19 16.89 21.10
CA SER A 343 -29.44 17.48 21.62
C SER A 343 -30.11 16.62 22.70
N ASN A 344 -29.77 15.34 22.83
CA ASN A 344 -30.31 14.47 23.86
C ASN A 344 -29.45 14.43 25.13
N LEU A 345 -28.14 14.65 25.03
CA LEU A 345 -27.28 14.72 26.21
C LEU A 345 -27.46 16.02 27.00
N ARG A 346 -27.73 17.16 26.34
CA ARG A 346 -28.11 18.39 27.05
C ARG A 346 -29.46 18.33 27.77
N ARG A 347 -30.33 17.37 27.43
CA ARG A 347 -31.65 17.24 28.07
C ARG A 347 -31.66 16.35 29.31
N VAL A 348 -30.57 15.64 29.58
CA VAL A 348 -30.45 14.75 30.74
C VAL A 348 -29.77 15.48 31.92
N ASP A 349 -28.90 16.45 31.65
CA ASP A 349 -28.26 17.24 32.71
C ASP A 349 -29.20 18.30 33.34
N ASP A 350 -30.28 18.69 32.66
CA ASP A 350 -31.29 19.64 33.19
C ASP A 350 -32.34 18.99 34.13
N LEU A 351 -32.24 17.69 34.43
CA LEU A 351 -33.23 16.95 35.24
C LEU A 351 -32.74 16.52 36.63
N HIS A 352 -31.56 16.96 37.08
CA HIS A 352 -31.00 16.53 38.37
C HIS A 352 -30.75 17.63 39.42
N ASP A 353 -31.19 18.87 39.20
CA ASP A 353 -30.93 19.98 40.14
C ASP A 353 -32.12 20.38 41.03
N ASP A 354 -33.21 19.60 41.11
CA ASP A 354 -34.45 20.02 41.82
C ASP A 354 -34.87 19.19 43.05
N GLU A 355 -33.93 18.49 43.72
CA GLU A 355 -34.21 17.88 45.04
C GLU A 355 -33.25 18.39 46.13
N GLY A 356 -33.45 19.65 46.50
CA GLY A 356 -33.01 20.21 47.77
C GLY A 356 -34.20 20.75 48.56
N LEU A 357 -34.23 20.43 49.85
CA LEU A 357 -35.01 21.05 50.94
C LEU A 357 -36.33 20.37 51.35
N ALA A 358 -36.21 19.43 52.29
CA ALA A 358 -37.15 19.35 53.41
C ALA A 358 -36.39 18.94 54.69
N SER A 359 -36.02 19.96 55.46
CA SER A 359 -35.68 19.86 56.88
C SER A 359 -36.96 19.99 57.71
N THR A 360 -37.17 19.10 58.69
CA THR A 360 -37.91 19.31 59.96
C THR A 360 -37.61 18.07 60.81
N VAL A 361 -36.83 18.13 61.90
CA VAL A 361 -37.21 18.58 63.25
C VAL A 361 -38.46 17.84 63.75
N GLU A 362 -38.28 16.70 64.42
CA GLU A 362 -38.40 16.50 65.89
C GLU A 362 -37.93 15.10 66.29
#